data_AF-A0A371Z3I7-F1
#
_entry.id   AF-A0A371Z3I7-F1
#
_cell.length_a   1.000
_cell.length_b   1.000
_cell.length_c   1.000
_cell.angle_alpha   90.00
_cell.angle_beta   90.00
_cell.angle_gamma   90.00
#
_symmetry.space_group_name_H-M   'P 1'
#
loop_
_entity.id
_entity.type
_entity.pdbx_description
1 polymer ?
#
loop_
_entity_poly.entity_id
_entity_poly.type
_entity_poly.pdbx_seq_one_letter_code
_entity_poly.pdbx_strand_id
1 'polypeptide(L)'
;MILLFGLLTVIFPPGYLTRLVPALGKVATNIHNKLGMTDPPPAETAAGEGNGDGSGEGIVTMMPITDRLTNSIPFAGRILPLPAGVWHPVMNVINGPHGEVLENILVRVQGHVVTGLIGAEGSIQPVPESAIAAIDTSCHDDRNFMSRVITAHPPAMECWFTAAVYPSSINRTAVIANRLKEEGFILPPVLLKTGWSYSTPAGDHNVNVETVTIFLNPVNTDSTRTLRSPQDWTKEMLPQQPAASDFVKRTDTWIAEWAQVMHDGFHSDMLATNAEERARLARDPAAPLPGQANPLD
;
A
#
# COMPACT_ATOMS: atom_id res chain seq x y z
N MET A 1 3.88 -32.62 -19.97
CA MET A 1 3.62 -31.29 -19.36
C MET A 1 3.36 -31.35 -17.86
N ILE A 2 2.61 -32.32 -17.33
CA ILE A 2 2.26 -32.41 -15.88
C ILE A 2 3.49 -32.56 -14.96
N LEU A 3 4.53 -33.28 -15.40
CA LEU A 3 5.75 -33.51 -14.60
C LEU A 3 6.56 -32.23 -14.32
N LEU A 4 6.51 -31.25 -15.22
CA LEU A 4 7.26 -29.99 -15.08
C LEU A 4 6.62 -29.07 -14.03
N PHE A 5 5.29 -29.00 -14.02
CA PHE A 5 4.54 -28.26 -13.00
C PHE A 5 4.65 -28.92 -11.63
N GLY A 6 4.64 -30.25 -11.56
CA GLY A 6 4.89 -30.97 -10.30
C GLY A 6 6.27 -30.68 -9.71
N LEU A 7 7.32 -30.61 -10.55
CA LEU A 7 8.67 -30.25 -10.10
C LEU A 7 8.72 -28.81 -9.58
N LEU A 8 8.08 -27.86 -10.29
CA LEU A 8 8.02 -26.46 -9.89
C LEU A 8 7.25 -26.27 -8.58
N THR A 9 6.18 -27.02 -8.31
CA THR A 9 5.46 -26.97 -7.03
C THR A 9 6.24 -27.51 -5.85
N VAL A 10 7.28 -28.33 -6.07
CA VAL A 10 8.17 -28.80 -5.00
C VAL A 10 9.26 -27.76 -4.71
N ILE A 11 9.72 -27.05 -5.74
CA ILE A 11 10.74 -26.01 -5.62
C ILE A 11 10.13 -24.69 -5.10
N PHE A 12 8.89 -24.39 -5.52
CA PHE A 12 8.09 -23.21 -5.17
C PHE A 12 6.68 -23.64 -4.73
N PRO A 13 6.52 -24.20 -3.52
CA PRO A 13 5.22 -24.66 -3.06
C PRO A 13 4.27 -23.46 -2.84
N PRO A 14 3.06 -23.47 -3.41
CA PRO A 14 2.07 -22.44 -3.11
C PRO A 14 1.66 -22.52 -1.63
N GLY A 15 1.35 -21.38 -1.00
CA GLY A 15 1.22 -21.25 0.45
C GLY A 15 0.15 -22.14 1.12
N TYR A 16 -0.87 -22.58 0.39
CA TYR A 16 -1.85 -23.54 0.92
C TYR A 16 -1.22 -24.93 1.15
N LEU A 17 -0.23 -25.29 0.33
CA LEU A 17 0.41 -26.61 0.31
C LEU A 17 1.44 -26.74 1.43
N THR A 18 2.09 -25.64 1.82
CA THR A 18 2.98 -25.59 2.99
C THR A 18 2.22 -25.63 4.32
N ARG A 19 0.97 -25.13 4.36
CA ARG A 19 0.07 -25.29 5.52
C ARG A 19 -0.41 -26.73 5.70
N LEU A 20 -0.65 -27.45 4.61
CA LEU A 20 -1.06 -28.87 4.65
C LEU A 20 0.12 -29.82 4.93
N VAL A 21 1.32 -29.48 4.46
CA VAL A 21 2.52 -30.32 4.64
C VAL A 21 3.72 -29.44 5.04
N PRO A 22 3.94 -29.23 6.36
CA PRO A 22 5.03 -28.36 6.87
C PRO A 22 6.43 -28.81 6.45
N ALA A 23 6.61 -30.09 6.12
CA ALA A 23 7.85 -30.64 5.62
C ALA A 23 8.26 -30.06 4.24
N LEU A 24 7.31 -29.62 3.41
CA LEU A 24 7.60 -28.99 2.11
C LEU A 24 8.27 -27.62 2.28
N GLY A 25 7.93 -26.89 3.34
CA GLY A 25 8.62 -25.63 3.68
C GLY A 25 10.12 -25.86 3.91
N LYS A 26 10.47 -26.89 4.69
CA LYS A 26 11.89 -27.23 4.98
C LYS A 26 12.68 -27.68 3.75
N VAL A 27 12.00 -28.32 2.78
CA VAL A 27 12.61 -28.73 1.51
C VAL A 27 12.86 -27.53 0.61
N ALA A 28 11.90 -26.60 0.51
CA ALA A 28 12.04 -25.38 -0.26
C ALA A 28 13.19 -24.48 0.25
N THR A 29 13.34 -24.34 1.57
CA THR A 29 14.45 -23.57 2.18
C THR A 29 15.81 -24.22 1.90
N ASN A 30 15.91 -25.56 1.99
CA ASN A 30 17.14 -26.29 1.66
C ASN A 30 17.52 -26.18 0.18
N ILE A 31 16.54 -26.17 -0.72
CA ILE A 31 16.76 -25.99 -2.16
C ILE A 31 17.20 -24.55 -2.45
N HIS A 32 16.58 -23.55 -1.83
CA HIS A 32 17.02 -22.15 -1.92
C HIS A 32 18.48 -21.96 -1.50
N ASN A 33 18.86 -22.53 -0.35
CA ASN A 33 20.23 -22.47 0.17
C ASN A 33 21.24 -23.17 -0.76
N LYS A 34 20.86 -24.28 -1.42
CA LYS A 34 21.72 -25.00 -2.36
C LYS A 34 21.80 -24.36 -3.75
N LEU A 35 20.82 -23.54 -4.13
CA LEU A 35 20.82 -22.79 -5.38
C LEU A 35 21.61 -21.47 -5.29
N GLY A 36 22.27 -21.19 -4.16
CA GLY A 36 23.08 -19.99 -3.98
C GLY A 36 22.25 -18.71 -3.85
N MET A 37 20.94 -18.84 -3.60
CA MET A 37 20.10 -17.72 -3.17
C MET A 37 20.33 -17.51 -1.68
N THR A 38 21.51 -17.00 -1.34
CA THR A 38 21.86 -16.57 0.02
C THR A 38 21.38 -15.14 0.25
N ASP A 39 20.77 -14.91 1.41
CA ASP A 39 20.63 -13.55 1.96
C ASP A 39 22.00 -12.85 1.95
N PRO A 40 22.05 -11.53 1.69
CA PRO A 40 23.30 -10.79 1.71
C PRO A 40 23.96 -10.91 3.10
N PRO A 41 25.29 -11.04 3.18
CA PRO A 41 25.98 -11.21 4.46
C PRO A 41 25.85 -9.93 5.31
N PRO A 42 25.85 -10.05 6.66
CA PRO A 42 25.77 -8.91 7.54
C PRO A 42 27.00 -8.02 7.34
N ALA A 43 26.79 -6.72 7.09
CA ALA A 43 27.87 -5.76 6.94
C ALA A 43 28.62 -5.60 8.27
N GLU A 44 29.92 -5.89 8.25
CA GLU A 44 30.83 -5.66 9.35
C GLU A 44 30.99 -4.16 9.64
N THR A 45 31.11 -3.86 10.93
CA THR A 45 31.26 -2.56 11.56
C THR A 45 32.36 -1.68 10.96
N ALA A 46 31.99 -0.49 10.49
CA ALA A 46 32.89 0.67 10.43
C ALA A 46 32.31 1.78 11.30
N ALA A 47 32.92 1.98 12.47
CA ALA A 47 32.63 3.09 13.36
C ALA A 47 33.07 4.41 12.70
N GLY A 48 32.13 5.34 12.56
CA GLY A 48 32.36 6.73 12.23
C GLY A 48 31.43 7.59 13.07
N GLU A 49 31.99 8.29 14.05
CA GLU A 49 31.31 9.21 14.94
C GLU A 49 30.68 10.37 14.13
N GLY A 50 29.38 10.60 14.32
CA GLY A 50 28.64 11.68 13.68
C GLY A 50 27.29 11.88 14.35
N ASN A 51 27.20 12.92 15.18
CA ASN A 51 26.04 13.35 15.94
C ASN A 51 24.92 13.85 14.99
N GLY A 52 23.69 13.33 15.06
CA GLY A 52 22.55 13.90 14.31
C GLY A 52 21.31 13.01 14.15
N ASP A 53 20.24 13.36 14.87
CA ASP A 53 18.81 13.21 14.55
C ASP A 53 18.33 11.96 13.77
N GLY A 54 18.05 10.88 14.51
CA GLY A 54 16.72 10.24 14.60
C GLY A 54 15.92 9.76 13.38
N SER A 55 16.35 9.91 12.13
CA SER A 55 15.69 9.26 10.98
C SER A 55 16.71 8.44 10.19
N GLY A 56 16.69 7.13 10.40
CA GLY A 56 17.43 6.20 9.55
C GLY A 56 16.93 6.35 8.12
N GLU A 57 17.74 6.93 7.25
CA GLU A 57 17.44 7.09 5.84
C GLU A 57 17.42 5.70 5.20
N GLY A 58 16.23 5.09 5.14
CA GLY A 58 16.02 3.78 4.52
C GLY A 58 16.56 3.75 3.09
N ILE A 59 16.89 2.56 2.59
CA ILE A 59 17.47 2.39 1.25
C ILE A 59 16.38 2.68 0.22
N VAL A 60 16.51 3.80 -0.50
CA VAL A 60 15.57 4.21 -1.55
C VAL A 60 16.04 3.70 -2.91
N THR A 61 15.15 2.99 -3.62
CA THR A 61 15.36 2.54 -4.99
C THR A 61 14.30 3.15 -5.91
N MET A 62 14.72 3.90 -6.92
CA MET A 62 13.80 4.41 -7.95
C MET A 62 13.37 3.29 -8.88
N MET A 63 12.08 3.19 -9.14
CA MET A 63 11.51 2.16 -9.99
C MET A 63 11.22 2.71 -11.40
N PRO A 64 11.23 1.86 -12.44
CA PRO A 64 10.84 2.26 -13.77
C PRO A 64 9.34 2.62 -13.80
N ILE A 65 9.01 3.90 -13.89
CA ILE A 65 7.61 4.37 -13.94
C ILE A 65 6.86 3.89 -15.19
N THR A 66 7.59 3.39 -16.19
CA THR A 66 7.02 2.77 -17.39
C THR A 66 6.38 1.41 -17.10
N ASP A 67 6.71 0.77 -15.98
CA ASP A 67 6.15 -0.52 -15.60
C ASP A 67 4.65 -0.37 -15.30
N ARG A 68 3.89 -1.43 -15.61
CA ARG A 68 2.43 -1.42 -15.57
C ARG A 68 1.93 -2.50 -14.64
N LEU A 69 1.30 -2.08 -13.55
CA LEU A 69 0.79 -2.94 -12.48
C LEU A 69 -0.73 -2.84 -12.46
N THR A 70 -1.41 -3.98 -12.40
CA THR A 70 -2.87 -4.07 -12.39
C THR A 70 -3.32 -5.20 -11.48
N ASN A 71 -4.56 -5.14 -10.98
CA ASN A 71 -5.23 -6.15 -10.16
C ASN A 71 -4.58 -6.38 -8.78
N SER A 72 -3.35 -6.86 -8.74
CA SER A 72 -2.61 -7.16 -7.52
C SER A 72 -1.12 -7.35 -7.81
N ILE A 73 -0.27 -7.06 -6.83
CA ILE A 73 1.17 -7.28 -6.92
C ILE A 73 1.69 -8.09 -5.71
N PRO A 74 2.78 -8.85 -5.86
CA PRO A 74 3.52 -9.36 -4.72
C PRO A 74 4.06 -8.19 -3.88
N PHE A 75 3.86 -8.23 -2.57
CA PHE A 75 4.28 -7.16 -1.66
C PHE A 75 4.57 -7.73 -0.28
N ALA A 76 5.77 -7.47 0.25
CA ALA A 76 6.19 -7.88 1.60
C ALA A 76 5.89 -9.36 1.98
N GLY A 77 6.06 -10.29 1.03
CA GLY A 77 5.76 -11.72 1.22
C GLY A 77 4.27 -12.08 1.19
N ARG A 78 3.41 -11.11 0.83
CA ARG A 78 1.96 -11.18 0.70
C ARG A 78 1.50 -10.70 -0.67
N ILE A 79 0.19 -10.50 -0.84
CA ILE A 79 -0.40 -9.94 -2.04
C ILE A 79 -1.01 -8.58 -1.70
N LEU A 80 -0.57 -7.53 -2.39
CA LEU A 80 -1.19 -6.21 -2.35
C LEU A 80 -2.21 -6.10 -3.49
N PRO A 81 -3.52 -6.14 -3.21
CA PRO A 81 -4.53 -5.84 -4.23
C PRO A 81 -4.48 -4.36 -4.61
N LEU A 82 -4.66 -4.07 -5.89
CA LEU A 82 -4.64 -2.72 -6.42
C LEU A 82 -6.05 -2.27 -6.82
N PRO A 83 -6.42 -1.01 -6.55
CA PRO A 83 -7.63 -0.43 -7.14
C PRO A 83 -7.57 -0.44 -8.67
N ALA A 84 -8.73 -0.30 -9.31
CA ALA A 84 -8.88 -0.41 -10.75
C ALA A 84 -8.03 0.62 -11.51
N GLY A 85 -7.47 0.20 -12.65
CA GLY A 85 -6.61 1.03 -13.48
C GLY A 85 -5.18 0.51 -13.55
N VAL A 86 -4.32 1.27 -14.22
CA VAL A 86 -2.91 0.94 -14.39
C VAL A 86 -2.09 1.76 -13.40
N TRP A 87 -1.38 1.08 -12.53
CA TRP A 87 -0.49 1.66 -11.55
C TRP A 87 0.95 1.54 -12.01
N HIS A 88 1.74 2.57 -11.73
CA HIS A 88 3.12 2.72 -12.14
C HIS A 88 3.99 2.85 -10.88
N PRO A 89 5.02 2.02 -10.71
CA PRO A 89 5.88 2.12 -9.54
C PRO A 89 6.78 3.36 -9.65
N VAL A 90 6.92 4.10 -8.56
CA VAL A 90 7.77 5.30 -8.48
C VAL A 90 9.06 4.97 -7.76
N MET A 91 8.94 4.36 -6.57
CA MET A 91 10.09 3.98 -5.76
C MET A 91 9.72 2.91 -4.74
N ASN A 92 10.74 2.19 -4.29
CA ASN A 92 10.68 1.30 -3.16
C ASN A 92 11.64 1.79 -2.08
N VAL A 93 11.29 1.57 -0.82
CA VAL A 93 12.16 1.89 0.31
C VAL A 93 12.24 0.70 1.26
N ILE A 94 13.44 0.39 1.73
CA ILE A 94 13.65 -0.57 2.81
C ILE A 94 14.02 0.21 4.06
N ASN A 95 13.16 0.14 5.08
CA ASN A 95 13.24 0.88 6.34
C ASN A 95 13.47 -0.06 7.53
N GLY A 96 13.88 0.52 8.66
CA GLY A 96 14.12 -0.19 9.93
C GLY A 96 15.60 -0.52 10.18
N PRO A 97 16.03 -0.76 11.43
CA PRO A 97 17.45 -0.99 11.77
C PRO A 97 18.08 -2.17 11.02
N HIS A 98 17.26 -3.13 10.58
CA HIS A 98 17.70 -4.31 9.85
C HIS A 98 16.99 -4.47 8.50
N GLY A 99 16.29 -3.44 8.03
CA GLY A 99 15.53 -3.47 6.79
C GLY A 99 14.24 -4.28 6.87
N GLU A 100 13.62 -4.35 8.04
CA GLU A 100 12.46 -5.20 8.31
C GLU A 100 11.14 -4.69 7.69
N VAL A 101 11.10 -3.47 7.15
CA VAL A 101 9.91 -2.88 6.52
C VAL A 101 10.18 -2.51 5.06
N LEU A 102 9.29 -2.95 4.16
CA LEU A 102 9.27 -2.55 2.76
C LEU A 102 8.17 -1.51 2.53
N GLU A 103 8.51 -0.39 1.91
CA GLU A 103 7.61 0.63 1.41
C GLU A 103 7.59 0.58 -0.13
N ASN A 104 6.42 0.64 -0.75
CA ASN A 104 6.23 0.74 -2.21
C ASN A 104 5.35 1.95 -2.50
N ILE A 105 5.84 2.84 -3.36
CA ILE A 105 5.08 3.99 -3.85
C ILE A 105 4.66 3.76 -5.28
N LEU A 106 3.34 3.77 -5.52
CA LEU A 106 2.74 3.59 -6.84
C LEU A 106 1.92 4.83 -7.20
N VAL A 107 1.80 5.12 -8.50
CA VAL A 107 0.95 6.20 -9.01
C VAL A 107 0.07 5.72 -10.14
N ARG A 108 -1.15 6.25 -10.20
CA ARG A 108 -2.06 6.08 -11.33
C ARG A 108 -2.20 7.42 -12.02
N VAL A 109 -2.03 7.44 -13.33
CA VAL A 109 -2.05 8.66 -14.14
C VAL A 109 -3.12 8.57 -15.21
N GLN A 110 -3.78 9.70 -15.49
CA GLN A 110 -4.70 9.85 -16.60
C GLN A 110 -4.60 11.26 -17.19
N GLY A 111 -4.44 11.37 -18.52
CA GLY A 111 -4.28 12.66 -19.19
C GLY A 111 -3.16 13.54 -18.60
N HIS A 112 -2.01 12.95 -18.27
CA HIS A 112 -0.88 13.60 -17.57
C HIS A 112 -1.18 14.10 -16.15
N VAL A 113 -2.32 13.75 -15.55
CA VAL A 113 -2.65 14.11 -14.17
C VAL A 113 -2.68 12.87 -13.30
N VAL A 114 -2.05 12.93 -12.13
CA VAL A 114 -2.13 11.85 -11.14
C VAL A 114 -3.58 11.74 -10.65
N THR A 115 -4.18 10.57 -10.83
CA THR A 115 -5.53 10.23 -10.33
C THR A 115 -5.49 9.48 -9.02
N GLY A 116 -4.38 8.81 -8.73
CA GLY A 116 -4.17 8.04 -7.51
C GLY A 116 -2.69 7.94 -7.14
N LEU A 117 -2.39 7.86 -5.86
CA LEU A 117 -1.08 7.52 -5.32
C LEU A 117 -1.26 6.50 -4.20
N ILE A 118 -0.45 5.46 -4.17
CA ILE A 118 -0.43 4.45 -3.10
C ILE A 118 0.92 4.53 -2.42
N GLY A 119 0.92 4.60 -1.09
CA GLY A 119 2.05 4.23 -0.26
C GLY A 119 1.69 2.99 0.53
N ALA A 120 2.29 1.86 0.20
CA ALA A 120 2.10 0.59 0.91
C ALA A 120 3.36 0.30 1.73
N GLU A 121 3.20 0.12 3.03
CA GLU A 121 4.24 -0.27 3.97
C GLU A 121 3.91 -1.64 4.55
N GLY A 122 4.86 -2.56 4.55
CA GLY A 122 4.63 -3.92 5.00
C GLY A 122 5.89 -4.52 5.61
N SER A 123 5.73 -5.22 6.73
CA SER A 123 6.84 -5.88 7.39
C SER A 123 7.26 -7.14 6.63
N ILE A 124 8.52 -7.20 6.20
CA ILE A 124 9.12 -8.40 5.58
C ILE A 124 9.73 -9.34 6.61
N GLN A 125 9.96 -8.83 7.83
CA GLN A 125 10.28 -9.58 9.03
C GLN A 125 9.38 -9.07 10.18
N PRO A 126 9.12 -9.88 11.22
CA PRO A 126 8.38 -9.41 12.38
C PRO A 126 9.03 -8.16 13.00
N VAL A 127 8.19 -7.18 13.37
CA VAL A 127 8.62 -5.94 14.02
C VAL A 127 8.13 -5.91 15.47
N PRO A 128 8.75 -5.13 16.38
CA PRO A 128 8.28 -5.02 17.76
C PRO A 128 6.83 -4.54 17.86
N GLU A 129 6.08 -5.05 18.83
CA GLU A 129 4.67 -4.66 19.10
C GLU A 129 4.46 -3.14 19.27
N SER A 130 5.50 -2.38 19.62
CA SER A 130 5.45 -0.91 19.67
C SER A 130 5.07 -0.27 18.32
N ALA A 131 5.27 -0.97 17.20
CA ALA A 131 4.83 -0.50 15.88
C ALA A 131 3.30 -0.32 15.79
N ILE A 132 2.52 -1.03 16.62
CA ILE A 132 1.05 -0.89 16.67
C ILE A 132 0.63 0.52 17.10
N ALA A 133 1.44 1.24 17.91
CA ALA A 133 1.07 2.56 18.39
C ALA A 133 0.84 3.57 17.25
N ALA A 134 1.58 3.45 16.14
CA ALA A 134 1.39 4.30 14.96
C ALA A 134 0.08 3.96 14.22
N ILE A 135 -0.29 2.68 14.16
CA ILE A 135 -1.57 2.20 13.62
C ILE A 135 -2.71 2.78 14.48
N ASP A 136 -2.68 2.55 15.78
CA ASP A 136 -3.68 3.01 16.74
C ASP A 136 -3.92 4.52 16.65
N THR A 137 -2.83 5.30 16.66
CA THR A 137 -2.88 6.77 16.51
C THR A 137 -3.59 7.19 15.22
N SER A 138 -3.30 6.50 14.10
CA SER A 138 -3.91 6.83 12.80
C SER A 138 -5.39 6.46 12.75
N CYS A 139 -5.78 5.34 13.36
CA CYS A 139 -7.17 4.88 13.43
C CYS A 139 -8.05 5.82 14.28
N HIS A 140 -7.45 6.46 15.30
CA HIS A 140 -8.13 7.30 16.28
C HIS A 140 -7.89 8.82 16.08
N ASP A 141 -7.38 9.23 14.92
CA ASP A 141 -7.16 10.64 14.63
C ASP A 141 -8.50 11.40 14.45
N ASP A 142 -8.76 12.39 15.31
CA ASP A 142 -9.95 13.25 15.26
C ASP A 142 -10.07 14.05 13.96
N ARG A 143 -9.04 14.11 13.13
CA ARG A 143 -9.09 14.76 11.81
C ARG A 143 -9.69 13.86 10.74
N ASN A 144 -9.80 12.55 10.98
CA ASN A 144 -10.40 11.59 10.03
C ASN A 144 -11.88 11.89 9.81
N PHE A 145 -12.33 12.02 8.56
CA PHE A 145 -13.76 12.16 8.23
C PHE A 145 -14.57 10.98 8.75
N MET A 146 -14.01 9.78 8.57
CA MET A 146 -14.53 8.53 9.06
C MET A 146 -13.35 7.65 9.48
N SER A 147 -13.50 6.90 10.55
CA SER A 147 -12.62 5.78 10.87
C SER A 147 -13.42 4.62 11.44
N ARG A 148 -12.92 3.41 11.21
CA ARG A 148 -13.53 2.20 11.73
C ARG A 148 -12.44 1.23 12.13
N VAL A 149 -12.45 0.85 13.41
CA VAL A 149 -11.67 -0.27 13.92
C VAL A 149 -12.48 -1.55 13.71
N ILE A 150 -11.95 -2.47 12.90
CA ILE A 150 -12.56 -3.77 12.60
C ILE A 150 -12.17 -4.75 13.72
N THR A 151 -10.90 -4.79 14.10
CA THR A 151 -10.36 -5.61 15.19
C THR A 151 -9.51 -4.74 16.11
N ALA A 152 -9.70 -4.85 17.42
CA ALA A 152 -9.06 -4.01 18.43
C ALA A 152 -8.44 -4.82 19.58
N HIS A 153 -7.85 -5.98 19.28
CA HIS A 153 -7.31 -6.89 20.29
C HIS A 153 -5.78 -6.99 20.17
N PRO A 154 -5.01 -6.02 20.69
CA PRO A 154 -3.55 -6.06 20.62
C PRO A 154 -3.02 -7.44 21.04
N PRO A 155 -2.09 -8.02 20.26
CA PRO A 155 -1.35 -7.38 19.17
C PRO A 155 -2.03 -7.41 17.78
N ALA A 156 -3.24 -7.94 17.68
CA ALA A 156 -4.04 -7.94 16.45
C ALA A 156 -4.94 -6.69 16.36
N MET A 157 -4.69 -5.84 15.38
CA MET A 157 -5.47 -4.64 15.12
C MET A 157 -5.78 -4.54 13.64
N GLU A 158 -7.00 -4.11 13.31
CA GLU A 158 -7.36 -3.79 11.94
C GLU A 158 -8.22 -2.55 11.93
N CYS A 159 -7.90 -1.58 11.07
CA CYS A 159 -8.74 -0.41 10.88
C CYS A 159 -8.64 0.15 9.47
N TRP A 160 -9.62 0.97 9.13
CA TRP A 160 -9.51 1.89 8.01
C TRP A 160 -10.00 3.29 8.40
N PHE A 161 -9.58 4.28 7.62
CA PHE A 161 -10.01 5.66 7.81
C PHE A 161 -9.96 6.46 6.50
N THR A 162 -10.62 7.60 6.49
CA THR A 162 -10.54 8.62 5.44
C THR A 162 -10.23 9.98 6.06
N ALA A 163 -9.42 10.78 5.38
CA ALA A 163 -9.00 12.09 5.85
C ALA A 163 -8.68 13.02 4.68
N ALA A 164 -8.80 14.32 4.90
CA ALA A 164 -8.23 15.30 3.98
C ALA A 164 -6.70 15.23 4.04
N VAL A 165 -6.03 15.26 2.88
CA VAL A 165 -4.58 15.36 2.86
C VAL A 165 -4.10 16.49 1.96
N TYR A 166 -3.15 17.22 2.51
CA TYR A 166 -2.33 18.16 1.79
C TYR A 166 -1.20 17.37 1.13
N PRO A 167 -0.95 17.50 -0.18
CA PRO A 167 0.11 16.75 -0.83
C PRO A 167 1.45 16.80 -0.09
N SER A 168 1.78 17.93 0.55
CA SER A 168 2.99 18.11 1.38
C SER A 168 3.11 17.20 2.60
N SER A 169 2.02 16.59 3.07
CA SER A 169 2.03 15.65 4.20
C SER A 169 2.18 14.18 3.77
N ILE A 170 2.38 13.91 2.48
CA ILE A 170 2.73 12.57 1.99
C ILE A 170 4.20 12.33 2.34
N ASN A 171 4.52 11.16 2.89
CA ASN A 171 5.91 10.84 3.17
C ASN A 171 6.73 10.92 1.86
N ARG A 172 7.91 11.55 1.91
CA ARG A 172 8.80 11.70 0.75
C ARG A 172 8.17 12.45 -0.45
N THR A 173 7.16 13.30 -0.22
CA THR A 173 6.48 14.09 -1.26
C THR A 173 7.43 14.78 -2.22
N ALA A 174 8.52 15.39 -1.73
CA ALA A 174 9.45 16.14 -2.57
C ALA A 174 10.09 15.24 -3.64
N VAL A 175 10.48 14.02 -3.27
CA VAL A 175 11.07 13.03 -4.18
C VAL A 175 10.04 12.58 -5.22
N ILE A 176 8.84 12.23 -4.76
CA ILE A 176 7.72 11.82 -5.62
C ILE A 176 7.38 12.94 -6.61
N ALA A 177 7.22 14.17 -6.13
CA ALA A 177 6.85 15.32 -6.94
C ALA A 177 7.91 15.65 -8.00
N ASN A 178 9.20 15.56 -7.64
CA ASN A 178 10.29 15.76 -8.59
C ASN A 178 10.27 14.68 -9.67
N ARG A 179 10.12 13.41 -9.28
CA ARG A 179 10.06 12.29 -10.24
C ARG A 179 8.88 12.41 -11.19
N LEU A 180 7.70 12.73 -10.68
CA LEU A 180 6.50 12.96 -11.50
C LEU A 180 6.68 14.13 -12.47
N LYS A 181 7.33 15.20 -12.02
CA LYS A 181 7.62 16.38 -12.85
C LYS A 181 8.56 16.07 -14.00
N GLU A 182 9.59 15.24 -13.78
CA GLU A 182 10.50 14.79 -14.84
C GLU A 182 9.77 14.03 -15.95
N GLU A 183 8.73 13.28 -15.59
CA GLU A 183 7.91 12.47 -16.49
C GLU A 183 6.72 13.27 -17.08
N GLY A 184 6.63 14.57 -16.79
CA GLY A 184 5.58 15.45 -17.30
C GLY A 184 4.21 15.23 -16.65
N PHE A 185 4.15 14.60 -15.48
CA PHE A 185 2.92 14.36 -14.74
C PHE A 185 2.65 15.45 -13.71
N ILE A 186 1.36 15.80 -13.59
CA ILE A 186 0.87 16.84 -12.68
C ILE A 186 0.31 16.17 -11.42
N LEU A 187 0.93 16.46 -10.28
CA LEU A 187 0.36 16.13 -8.97
C LEU A 187 -0.74 17.16 -8.64
N PRO A 188 -1.98 16.74 -8.34
CA PRO A 188 -3.05 17.65 -8.01
C PRO A 188 -2.78 18.37 -6.66
N PRO A 189 -3.32 19.59 -6.49
CA PRO A 189 -3.13 20.37 -5.27
C PRO A 189 -3.88 19.81 -4.06
N VAL A 190 -4.86 18.93 -4.30
CA VAL A 190 -5.67 18.27 -3.28
C VAL A 190 -5.74 16.78 -3.58
N LEU A 191 -5.58 15.98 -2.53
CA LEU A 191 -5.81 14.54 -2.55
C LEU A 191 -6.65 14.16 -1.33
N LEU A 192 -7.59 13.23 -1.51
CA LEU A 192 -8.27 12.59 -0.40
C LEU A 192 -7.47 11.37 0.04
N LYS A 193 -7.08 11.29 1.31
CA LYS A 193 -6.40 10.12 1.87
C LYS A 193 -7.42 9.12 2.37
N THR A 194 -7.17 7.85 2.10
CA THR A 194 -7.71 6.74 2.85
C THR A 194 -6.60 5.80 3.26
N GLY A 195 -6.70 5.21 4.45
CA GLY A 195 -5.74 4.25 4.96
C GLY A 195 -6.45 2.98 5.38
N TRP A 196 -5.80 1.85 5.13
CA TRP A 196 -6.09 0.57 5.78
C TRP A 196 -4.82 0.14 6.52
N SER A 197 -4.97 -0.42 7.71
CA SER A 197 -3.84 -0.94 8.49
C SER A 197 -4.24 -2.20 9.21
N TYR A 198 -3.33 -3.18 9.19
CA TYR A 198 -3.51 -4.46 9.82
C TYR A 198 -2.25 -4.91 10.53
N SER A 199 -2.42 -5.46 11.73
CA SER A 199 -1.39 -6.12 12.49
C SER A 199 -1.86 -7.50 12.95
N THR A 200 -0.93 -8.44 13.01
CA THR A 200 -1.17 -9.78 13.58
C THR A 200 0.06 -10.26 14.35
N PRO A 201 -0.11 -10.98 15.48
CA PRO A 201 1.01 -11.52 16.26
C PRO A 201 1.97 -12.38 15.44
N ALA A 202 3.26 -12.27 15.74
CA ALA A 202 4.35 -12.94 15.04
C ALA A 202 5.43 -13.47 16.03
N GLY A 203 4.99 -14.12 17.11
CA GLY A 203 5.86 -14.62 18.18
C GLY A 203 5.93 -13.68 19.37
N ASP A 204 6.85 -13.95 20.30
CA ASP A 204 6.97 -13.19 21.55
C ASP A 204 7.28 -11.70 21.27
N HIS A 205 6.34 -10.83 21.64
CA HIS A 205 6.42 -9.36 21.54
C HIS A 205 6.66 -8.79 20.13
N ASN A 206 6.31 -9.55 19.09
CA ASN A 206 6.48 -9.13 17.71
C ASN A 206 5.18 -9.26 16.92
N VAL A 207 5.07 -8.46 15.86
CA VAL A 207 3.93 -8.43 14.94
C VAL A 207 4.36 -8.39 13.49
N ASN A 208 3.50 -8.91 12.63
CA ASN A 208 3.50 -8.55 11.23
C ASN A 208 2.54 -7.38 11.04
N VAL A 209 2.97 -6.37 10.29
CA VAL A 209 2.16 -5.18 10.01
C VAL A 209 2.09 -4.90 8.52
N GLU A 210 0.97 -4.34 8.10
CA GLU A 210 0.81 -3.76 6.77
C GLU A 210 -0.09 -2.52 6.88
N THR A 211 0.38 -1.42 6.31
CA THR A 211 -0.36 -0.16 6.21
C THR A 211 -0.37 0.26 4.76
N VAL A 212 -1.56 0.43 4.20
CA VAL A 212 -1.73 0.88 2.82
C VAL A 212 -2.50 2.17 2.83
N THR A 213 -1.82 3.22 2.41
CA THR A 213 -2.39 4.56 2.26
C THR A 213 -2.62 4.85 0.79
N ILE A 214 -3.84 5.24 0.45
CA ILE A 214 -4.27 5.54 -0.91
C ILE A 214 -4.73 7.00 -0.95
N PHE A 215 -4.15 7.77 -1.86
CA PHE A 215 -4.48 9.16 -2.11
C PHE A 215 -5.22 9.25 -3.43
N LEU A 216 -6.46 9.72 -3.40
CA LEU A 216 -7.33 9.83 -4.57
C LEU A 216 -7.45 11.28 -5.00
N ASN A 217 -7.39 11.54 -6.31
CA ASN A 217 -7.56 12.87 -6.85
C ASN A 217 -9.06 13.15 -7.10
N PRO A 218 -9.71 13.98 -6.26
CA PRO A 218 -11.07 14.38 -6.54
C PRO A 218 -11.16 15.34 -7.73
N VAL A 219 -10.19 16.25 -7.92
CA VAL A 219 -10.28 17.41 -8.84
C VAL A 219 -10.27 17.03 -10.32
N ASN A 220 -10.11 15.75 -10.65
CA ASN A 220 -10.24 15.22 -12.00
C ASN A 220 -11.70 14.92 -12.40
N THR A 221 -12.67 15.15 -11.52
CA THR A 221 -14.09 15.07 -11.88
C THR A 221 -14.68 16.45 -12.19
N ASP A 222 -15.65 16.51 -13.10
CA ASP A 222 -16.31 17.77 -13.47
C ASP A 222 -16.95 18.49 -12.27
N SER A 223 -17.44 17.72 -11.30
CA SER A 223 -18.13 18.22 -10.10
C SER A 223 -17.22 18.90 -9.06
N THR A 224 -15.93 18.57 -9.03
CA THR A 224 -14.97 19.03 -8.00
C THR A 224 -13.81 19.81 -8.59
N ARG A 225 -13.76 20.00 -9.93
CA ARG A 225 -12.65 20.65 -10.63
C ARG A 225 -12.29 22.05 -10.12
N THR A 226 -13.25 22.73 -9.49
CA THR A 226 -13.10 24.06 -8.88
C THR A 226 -12.64 24.01 -7.42
N LEU A 227 -12.75 22.86 -6.75
CA LEU A 227 -12.43 22.64 -5.33
C LEU A 227 -10.94 22.29 -5.17
N ARG A 228 -10.08 23.21 -5.61
CA ARG A 228 -8.61 23.01 -5.64
C ARG A 228 -7.92 23.52 -4.38
N SER A 229 -8.63 24.19 -3.49
CA SER A 229 -8.07 24.62 -2.21
C SER A 229 -8.26 23.50 -1.18
N PRO A 230 -7.21 23.10 -0.44
CA PRO A 230 -7.39 22.17 0.66
C PRO A 230 -8.40 22.62 1.73
N GLN A 231 -8.66 23.94 1.84
CA GLN A 231 -9.67 24.48 2.76
C GLN A 231 -11.10 24.06 2.37
N ASP A 232 -11.35 23.76 1.09
CA ASP A 232 -12.65 23.25 0.64
C ASP A 232 -12.92 21.82 1.12
N TRP A 233 -11.90 21.15 1.63
CA TRP A 233 -11.89 19.75 2.03
C TRP A 233 -11.69 19.59 3.54
N THR A 234 -12.03 20.57 4.38
CA THR A 234 -12.04 20.36 5.84
C THR A 234 -13.40 19.85 6.31
N LYS A 235 -13.44 19.21 7.49
CA LYS A 235 -14.68 18.71 8.10
C LYS A 235 -15.75 19.80 8.21
N GLU A 236 -15.32 21.01 8.53
CA GLU A 236 -16.17 22.18 8.74
C GLU A 236 -16.75 22.70 7.43
N MET A 237 -15.99 22.58 6.33
CA MET A 237 -16.37 23.09 5.02
C MET A 237 -17.14 22.07 4.16
N LEU A 238 -16.98 20.76 4.41
CA LEU A 238 -17.69 19.72 3.67
C LEU A 238 -19.22 19.91 3.59
N PRO A 239 -19.94 20.31 4.66
CA PRO A 239 -21.38 20.56 4.57
C PRO A 239 -21.76 21.67 3.57
N GLN A 240 -20.83 22.58 3.26
CA GLN A 240 -21.01 23.70 2.33
C GLN A 240 -20.56 23.34 0.91
N GLN A 241 -19.92 22.17 0.72
CA GLN A 241 -19.35 21.72 -0.55
C GLN A 241 -19.95 20.36 -0.94
N PRO A 242 -21.16 20.32 -1.57
CA PRO A 242 -21.86 19.06 -1.85
C PRO A 242 -21.05 18.06 -2.67
N ALA A 243 -20.27 18.53 -3.65
CA ALA A 243 -19.44 17.67 -4.48
C ALA A 243 -18.27 17.04 -3.71
N ALA A 244 -17.62 17.79 -2.80
CA ALA A 244 -16.59 17.23 -1.93
C ALA A 244 -17.20 16.24 -0.93
N SER A 245 -18.34 16.59 -0.31
CA SER A 245 -19.05 15.71 0.62
C SER A 245 -19.45 14.38 -0.04
N ASP A 246 -19.96 14.43 -1.28
CA ASP A 246 -20.30 13.24 -2.05
C ASP A 246 -19.06 12.39 -2.38
N PHE A 247 -17.96 13.02 -2.79
CA PHE A 247 -16.71 12.30 -3.06
C PHE A 247 -16.15 11.60 -1.81
N VAL A 248 -16.17 12.28 -0.65
CA VAL A 248 -15.75 11.69 0.64
C VAL A 248 -16.66 10.50 0.99
N LYS A 249 -17.98 10.65 0.92
CA LYS A 249 -18.93 9.56 1.21
C LYS A 249 -18.73 8.35 0.31
N ARG A 250 -18.51 8.55 -1.00
CA ARG A 250 -18.20 7.45 -1.91
C ARG A 250 -16.89 6.76 -1.55
N THR A 251 -15.90 7.52 -1.07
CA THR A 251 -14.63 6.97 -0.62
C THR A 251 -14.79 6.17 0.66
N ASP A 252 -15.57 6.66 1.63
CA ASP A 252 -15.90 5.95 2.87
C ASP A 252 -16.58 4.61 2.59
N THR A 253 -17.60 4.61 1.72
CA THR A 253 -18.29 3.38 1.30
C THR A 253 -17.33 2.42 0.60
N TRP A 254 -16.49 2.94 -0.30
CA TRP A 254 -15.54 2.13 -1.04
C TRP A 254 -14.50 1.47 -0.11
N ILE A 255 -13.82 2.23 0.76
CA ILE A 255 -12.79 1.65 1.64
C ILE A 255 -13.39 0.67 2.65
N ALA A 256 -14.62 0.90 3.11
CA ALA A 256 -15.29 -0.01 4.02
C ALA A 256 -15.44 -1.43 3.44
N GLU A 257 -15.69 -1.53 2.12
CA GLU A 257 -15.77 -2.81 1.42
C GLU A 257 -14.39 -3.29 0.95
N TRP A 258 -13.53 -2.38 0.50
CA TRP A 258 -12.18 -2.69 0.03
C TRP A 258 -11.26 -3.21 1.13
N ALA A 259 -11.48 -2.83 2.39
CA ALA A 259 -10.73 -3.33 3.54
C ALA A 259 -10.72 -4.86 3.62
N GLN A 260 -11.83 -5.53 3.28
CA GLN A 260 -11.86 -7.00 3.23
C GLN A 260 -10.95 -7.56 2.14
N VAL A 261 -10.89 -6.93 0.97
CA VAL A 261 -10.01 -7.35 -0.11
C VAL A 261 -8.54 -7.18 0.30
N MET A 262 -8.21 -6.09 0.99
CA MET A 262 -6.88 -5.86 1.58
C MET A 262 -6.52 -6.94 2.60
N HIS A 263 -7.45 -7.27 3.50
CA HIS A 263 -7.30 -8.33 4.48
C HIS A 263 -7.03 -9.69 3.85
N ASP A 264 -7.79 -10.04 2.80
CA ASP A 264 -7.61 -11.26 2.02
C ASP A 264 -6.22 -11.28 1.36
N GLY A 265 -5.79 -10.15 0.81
CA GLY A 265 -4.46 -9.97 0.20
C GLY A 265 -3.31 -10.20 1.18
N PHE A 266 -3.42 -9.64 2.39
CA PHE A 266 -2.45 -9.84 3.46
C PHE A 266 -2.28 -11.33 3.80
N HIS A 267 -3.38 -12.08 3.85
CA HIS A 267 -3.35 -13.52 4.11
C HIS A 267 -3.01 -14.37 2.87
N SER A 268 -2.74 -13.72 1.73
CA SER A 268 -2.53 -14.35 0.42
C SER A 268 -3.72 -15.23 -0.01
N ASP A 269 -4.93 -14.86 0.41
CA ASP A 269 -6.18 -15.57 0.12
C ASP A 269 -7.07 -14.76 -0.84
N MET A 270 -6.48 -14.35 -1.96
CA MET A 270 -7.21 -13.70 -3.06
C MET A 270 -8.20 -14.65 -3.76
N LEU A 271 -8.66 -15.74 -3.16
CA LEU A 271 -9.74 -16.57 -3.65
C LEU A 271 -10.98 -16.52 -2.75
N ALA A 272 -10.84 -16.01 -1.51
CA ALA A 272 -11.95 -15.83 -0.58
C ALA A 272 -13.03 -14.89 -1.15
N THR A 273 -12.63 -13.78 -1.76
CA THR A 273 -13.51 -12.91 -2.54
C THR A 273 -13.55 -13.36 -4.00
N ASN A 274 -14.73 -13.57 -4.60
CA ASN A 274 -14.83 -13.95 -6.01
C ASN A 274 -14.29 -12.84 -6.96
N ALA A 275 -13.89 -13.21 -8.18
CA ALA A 275 -13.18 -12.30 -9.09
C ALA A 275 -14.03 -11.12 -9.57
N GLU A 276 -15.32 -11.33 -9.86
CA GLU A 276 -16.22 -10.28 -10.33
C GLU A 276 -16.51 -9.25 -9.24
N GLU A 277 -16.75 -9.72 -8.02
CA GLU A 277 -16.90 -8.88 -6.85
C GLU A 277 -15.64 -8.08 -6.58
N ARG A 278 -14.46 -8.70 -6.62
CA ARG A 278 -13.20 -7.97 -6.46
C ARG A 278 -13.01 -6.91 -7.52
N ALA A 279 -13.34 -7.19 -8.79
CA ALA A 279 -13.25 -6.22 -9.87
C ALA A 279 -14.22 -5.04 -9.66
N ARG A 280 -15.41 -5.28 -9.10
CA ARG A 280 -16.37 -4.24 -8.69
C ARG A 280 -15.80 -3.40 -7.55
N LEU A 281 -15.33 -4.06 -6.48
CA LEU A 281 -14.77 -3.42 -5.29
C LEU A 281 -13.47 -2.66 -5.57
N ALA A 282 -12.71 -3.04 -6.59
CA ALA A 282 -11.49 -2.33 -6.98
C ALA A 282 -11.77 -0.92 -7.51
N ARG A 283 -13.00 -0.58 -7.91
CA ARG A 283 -13.33 0.74 -8.47
C ARG A 283 -13.48 1.79 -7.37
N ASP A 284 -12.37 2.44 -7.04
CA ASP A 284 -12.38 3.63 -6.20
C ASP A 284 -13.06 4.83 -6.88
N PRO A 285 -13.45 5.88 -6.13
CA PRO A 285 -14.13 7.05 -6.69
C PRO A 285 -13.35 7.88 -7.72
N ALA A 286 -12.03 7.70 -7.82
CA ALA A 286 -11.17 8.34 -8.82
C ALA A 286 -10.69 7.34 -9.91
N ALA A 287 -11.27 6.13 -9.95
CA ALA A 287 -10.90 5.11 -10.92
C ALA A 287 -11.24 5.58 -12.35
N PRO A 288 -10.38 5.29 -13.35
CA PRO A 288 -10.66 5.61 -14.74
C PRO A 288 -12.00 5.03 -15.22
N LEU A 289 -12.70 5.79 -16.07
CA LEU A 289 -13.88 5.29 -16.75
C LEU A 289 -13.49 4.20 -17.77
N PRO A 290 -14.32 3.16 -17.96
CA PRO A 290 -14.09 2.19 -19.02
C PRO A 290 -13.91 2.88 -20.38
N GLY A 291 -12.82 2.59 -21.09
CA GLY A 291 -12.57 3.08 -22.45
C GLY A 291 -11.81 4.41 -22.57
N GLN A 292 -11.38 5.04 -21.47
CA GLN A 292 -10.43 6.15 -21.52
C GLN A 292 -8.99 5.63 -21.60
N ALA A 293 -8.27 5.97 -22.67
CA ALA A 293 -6.89 5.54 -22.91
C ALA A 293 -5.94 6.01 -21.79
N ASN A 294 -4.94 5.18 -21.45
CA ASN A 294 -3.85 5.60 -20.57
C ASN A 294 -2.91 6.51 -21.40
N PRO A 295 -2.50 7.69 -20.93
CA PRO A 295 -1.53 8.53 -21.65
C PRO A 295 -0.15 7.88 -21.85
N LEU A 296 0.12 6.74 -21.21
CA LEU A 296 1.28 5.89 -21.45
C LEU A 296 0.99 4.72 -22.43
N ASP A 297 -0.16 4.73 -23.12
CA ASP A 297 -0.49 3.87 -24.28
C ASP A 297 -0.15 4.55 -25.62
#